data_AF-A0A538EYF1-F1
#
_entry.id   AF-A0A538EYF1-F1
#
_cell.length_a   1.000
_cell.length_b   1.000
_cell.length_c   1.000
_cell.angle_alpha   90.00
_cell.angle_beta   90.00
_cell.angle_gamma   90.00
#
_symmetry.space_group_name_H-M   'P 1'
#
loop_
_entity.id
_entity.type
_entity.pdbx_description
1 polymer ?
#
loop_
_entity_poly.entity_id
_entity_poly.type
_entity_poly.pdbx_seq_one_letter_code
_entity_poly.pdbx_strand_id
1 'polypeptide(L)'
;MAPRFALTALAAAVVAAVAAGSGAAAPVHSSVSGGQPARDPIHKIRHVVVIMQENRSFDSYFGTFPGARGIPMRNGQAQVCVPDPQAHLCRRPFHDPRDVNGGGPHGAGAARADVAHGRMDGFIYEAEHAKHSCTDRNDPECRHGGALDVIGYHDAREIPNYWSYARHFVLQDHMFEPNASWSLPEHLFMVSEWSAYCTRADDPFS
;
A
#
# COMPACT_ATOMS: atom_id res chain seq x y z
N MET A 1 -12.08 -44.18 56.48
CA MET A 1 -13.28 -44.79 57.08
C MET A 1 -14.09 -43.68 57.74
N ALA A 2 -15.13 -43.19 57.07
CA ALA A 2 -16.18 -42.34 57.68
C ALA A 2 -17.11 -43.24 58.55
N PRO A 3 -17.94 -42.77 59.49
CA PRO A 3 -19.09 -41.85 59.23
C PRO A 3 -19.43 -40.88 60.43
N ARG A 4 -20.02 -39.68 60.29
CA ARG A 4 -21.39 -39.19 59.93
C ARG A 4 -22.36 -38.92 61.12
N PHE A 5 -23.03 -37.75 61.00
CA PHE A 5 -24.39 -37.33 61.45
C PHE A 5 -24.64 -37.21 62.99
N ALA A 6 -25.50 -36.34 63.54
CA ALA A 6 -26.69 -35.62 63.03
C ALA A 6 -27.02 -34.35 63.86
N LEU A 7 -27.98 -33.58 63.32
CA LEU A 7 -28.56 -32.30 63.74
C LEU A 7 -29.19 -32.25 65.14
N THR A 8 -29.35 -31.04 65.68
CA THR A 8 -30.66 -30.55 66.15
C THR A 8 -30.70 -29.02 66.12
N ALA A 9 -31.79 -28.48 65.57
CA ALA A 9 -32.12 -27.05 65.53
C ALA A 9 -33.14 -26.72 66.63
N LEU A 10 -33.11 -25.51 67.20
CA LEU A 10 -34.25 -24.89 67.85
C LEU A 10 -34.23 -23.36 67.63
N ALA A 11 -35.30 -22.84 67.03
CA ALA A 11 -35.70 -21.41 66.99
C ALA A 11 -36.21 -20.98 68.39
N ALA A 12 -36.43 -19.73 68.81
CA ALA A 12 -36.54 -18.38 68.25
C ALA A 12 -36.12 -17.40 69.40
N ALA A 13 -35.82 -16.11 69.23
CA ALA A 13 -36.83 -15.06 69.09
C ALA A 13 -36.21 -13.66 68.84
N VAL A 14 -37.06 -12.84 68.21
CA VAL A 14 -36.99 -11.47 67.72
C VAL A 14 -36.66 -10.42 68.80
N VAL A 15 -35.82 -9.42 68.49
CA VAL A 15 -36.14 -7.98 68.59
C VAL A 15 -35.33 -7.21 67.54
N ALA A 16 -36.02 -6.65 66.54
CA ALA A 16 -35.48 -5.67 65.61
C ALA A 16 -35.71 -4.26 66.19
N ALA A 17 -34.64 -3.49 66.40
CA ALA A 17 -34.71 -2.06 66.67
C ALA A 17 -34.25 -1.32 65.40
N VAL A 18 -35.21 -0.82 64.62
CA VAL A 18 -34.95 0.04 63.45
C VAL A 18 -34.88 1.48 63.96
N ALA A 19 -33.68 2.05 64.01
CA ALA A 19 -33.51 3.49 64.20
C ALA A 19 -33.58 4.17 62.83
N ALA A 20 -34.71 4.83 62.54
CA ALA A 20 -34.87 5.68 61.37
C ALA A 20 -34.09 6.99 61.56
N GLY A 21 -32.88 7.05 61.02
CA GLY A 21 -32.12 8.29 60.87
C GLY A 21 -32.51 8.99 59.57
N SER A 22 -33.32 10.04 59.66
CA SER A 22 -33.66 10.92 58.54
C SER A 22 -32.47 11.80 58.15
N GLY A 23 -31.52 11.26 57.38
CA GLY A 23 -30.52 12.04 56.68
C GLY A 23 -31.03 12.44 55.30
N ALA A 24 -31.39 13.71 55.11
CA ALA A 24 -31.70 14.24 53.79
C ALA A 24 -30.43 14.19 52.92
N ALA A 25 -30.35 13.22 52.01
CA ALA A 25 -29.31 13.16 51.00
C ALA A 25 -29.53 14.31 50.01
N ALA A 26 -28.60 15.26 49.97
CA ALA A 26 -28.58 16.28 48.92
C ALA A 26 -28.42 15.60 47.55
N PRO A 27 -29.12 16.06 46.50
CA PRO A 27 -28.94 15.51 45.17
C PRO A 27 -27.51 15.84 44.72
N VAL A 28 -26.69 14.81 44.55
CA VAL A 28 -25.39 14.93 43.89
C VAL A 28 -25.72 15.11 42.41
N HIS A 29 -25.74 16.36 41.95
CA HIS A 29 -25.76 16.65 40.52
C HIS A 29 -24.42 16.18 39.95
N SER A 30 -24.39 14.97 39.40
CA SER A 30 -23.32 14.54 38.53
C SER A 30 -23.33 15.45 37.30
N SER A 31 -22.53 16.51 37.35
CA SER A 31 -22.15 17.25 36.16
C SER A 31 -21.38 16.27 35.27
N VAL A 32 -22.09 15.63 34.35
CA VAL A 32 -21.46 15.07 33.16
C VAL A 32 -20.81 16.26 32.50
N SER A 33 -19.50 16.41 32.68
CA SER A 33 -18.72 17.34 31.87
C SER A 33 -18.96 16.89 30.44
N GLY A 34 -19.77 17.68 29.71
CA GLY A 34 -19.93 17.52 28.29
C GLY A 34 -18.53 17.68 27.69
N GLY A 35 -17.85 16.55 27.48
CA GLY A 35 -16.60 16.51 26.76
C GLY A 35 -16.85 17.24 25.46
N GLN A 36 -16.08 18.30 25.22
CA GLN A 36 -16.06 18.98 23.94
C GLN A 36 -16.07 17.90 22.84
N PRO A 37 -16.98 17.96 21.84
CA PRO A 37 -16.97 16.99 20.77
C PRO A 37 -15.54 16.91 20.27
N ALA A 38 -14.96 15.71 20.33
CA ALA A 38 -13.60 15.51 19.88
C ALA A 38 -13.54 16.05 18.45
N ARG A 39 -12.69 17.07 18.23
CA ARG A 39 -12.49 17.62 16.89
C ARG A 39 -12.27 16.46 15.93
N ASP A 40 -12.91 16.50 14.76
CA ASP A 40 -12.75 15.47 13.74
C ASP A 40 -11.25 15.14 13.62
N PRO A 41 -10.84 13.86 13.79
CA PRO A 41 -9.44 13.46 13.76
C PRO A 41 -8.67 13.99 12.55
N ILE A 42 -9.33 14.24 11.41
CA ILE A 42 -8.67 14.82 10.23
C ILE A 42 -8.07 16.20 10.52
N HIS A 43 -8.71 17.00 11.38
CA HIS A 43 -8.25 18.34 11.74
C HIS A 43 -7.05 18.34 12.70
N LYS A 44 -6.54 17.17 13.09
CA LYS A 44 -5.25 17.06 13.78
C LYS A 44 -4.08 17.22 12.80
N ILE A 45 -4.28 16.92 11.51
CA ILE A 45 -3.28 17.08 10.46
C ILE A 45 -3.23 18.56 10.07
N ARG A 46 -2.07 19.20 10.23
CA ARG A 46 -1.85 20.62 9.89
C ARG A 46 -1.01 20.83 8.64
N HIS A 47 -0.19 19.84 8.30
CA HIS A 47 0.74 19.89 7.19
C HIS A 47 0.69 18.54 6.48
N VAL A 48 0.56 18.60 5.16
CA VAL A 48 0.69 17.45 4.27
C VAL A 48 1.92 17.71 3.42
N VAL A 49 2.88 16.79 3.46
CA VAL A 49 4.05 16.82 2.58
C VAL A 49 3.89 15.64 1.62
N VAL A 50 3.82 15.95 0.34
CA VAL A 50 3.75 14.95 -0.72
C VAL A 50 5.14 14.83 -1.34
N ILE A 51 5.72 13.64 -1.27
CA ILE A 51 6.99 13.30 -1.93
C ILE A 51 6.63 12.42 -3.13
N MET A 52 6.62 13.00 -4.32
CA MET A 52 6.37 12.28 -5.56
C MET A 52 7.67 11.66 -6.06
N GLN A 53 7.65 10.34 -6.20
CA GLN A 53 8.74 9.54 -6.75
C GLN A 53 8.43 9.16 -8.19
N GLU A 54 9.44 8.73 -8.92
CA GLU A 54 9.34 8.49 -10.37
C GLU A 54 9.66 7.02 -10.71
N ASN A 55 8.96 6.52 -11.75
CA ASN A 55 9.23 5.31 -12.52
C ASN A 55 9.50 4.00 -11.73
N ARG A 56 8.74 3.72 -10.66
CA ARG A 56 8.81 2.45 -9.93
C ARG A 56 7.42 1.87 -9.66
N SER A 57 7.20 0.63 -10.09
CA SER A 57 5.98 -0.10 -9.74
C SER A 57 6.00 -0.54 -8.27
N PHE A 58 4.82 -0.84 -7.72
CA PHE A 58 4.71 -1.40 -6.38
C PHE A 58 5.55 -2.67 -6.24
N ASP A 59 5.48 -3.59 -7.21
CA ASP A 59 6.22 -4.86 -7.15
C ASP A 59 7.74 -4.68 -7.22
N SER A 60 8.22 -3.61 -7.86
CA SER A 60 9.64 -3.28 -7.90
C SER A 60 10.20 -2.96 -6.51
N TYR A 61 9.44 -2.28 -5.64
CA TYR A 61 9.92 -1.86 -4.30
C TYR A 61 9.39 -2.72 -3.15
N PHE A 62 8.15 -3.17 -3.26
CA PHE A 62 7.40 -3.78 -2.15
C PHE A 62 6.73 -5.10 -2.54
N GLY A 63 6.99 -5.63 -3.74
CA GLY A 63 6.38 -6.88 -4.21
C GLY A 63 6.68 -8.08 -3.31
N THR A 64 7.81 -8.05 -2.61
CA THR A 64 8.22 -9.08 -1.64
C THR A 64 8.06 -8.64 -0.17
N PHE A 65 7.45 -7.48 0.08
CA PHE A 65 7.25 -6.97 1.43
C PHE A 65 6.29 -7.88 2.21
N PRO A 66 6.61 -8.29 3.46
CA PRO A 66 5.78 -9.21 4.22
C PRO A 66 4.34 -8.70 4.42
N GLY A 67 3.36 -9.48 3.97
CA GLY A 67 1.94 -9.17 4.11
C GLY A 67 1.35 -8.30 3.01
N ALA A 68 2.16 -7.76 2.10
CA ALA A 68 1.67 -7.04 0.93
C ALA A 68 1.07 -8.01 -0.10
N ARG A 69 0.06 -7.53 -0.85
CA ARG A 69 -0.42 -8.21 -2.05
C ARG A 69 0.46 -7.88 -3.25
N GLY A 70 1.69 -8.41 -3.25
CA GLY A 70 2.64 -8.27 -4.35
C GLY A 70 2.91 -9.58 -5.08
N ILE A 71 4.17 -9.77 -5.46
CA ILE A 71 4.70 -10.97 -6.12
C ILE A 71 4.42 -12.21 -5.25
N PRO A 72 3.71 -13.22 -5.77
CA PRO A 72 3.50 -14.47 -5.04
C PRO A 72 4.83 -15.20 -4.82
N MET A 73 5.31 -15.27 -3.58
CA MET A 73 6.58 -15.91 -3.21
C MET A 73 6.35 -17.26 -2.51
N ARG A 74 7.23 -18.23 -2.75
CA ARG A 74 7.32 -19.48 -1.98
C ARG A 74 8.79 -19.85 -1.82
N ASN A 75 9.23 -20.06 -0.57
CA ASN A 75 10.62 -20.39 -0.23
C ASN A 75 11.65 -19.43 -0.86
N GLY A 76 11.36 -18.12 -0.88
CA GLY A 76 12.24 -17.10 -1.46
C GLY A 76 12.24 -17.04 -2.99
N GLN A 77 11.36 -17.78 -3.67
CA GLN A 77 11.25 -17.79 -5.13
C GLN A 77 9.87 -17.31 -5.58
N ALA A 78 9.83 -16.52 -6.66
CA ALA A 78 8.57 -16.13 -7.27
C ALA A 78 7.87 -17.35 -7.89
N GLN A 79 6.57 -17.46 -7.63
CA GLN A 79 5.73 -18.57 -8.10
C GLN A 79 5.19 -18.32 -9.51
N VAL A 80 5.09 -17.05 -9.90
CA VAL A 80 4.71 -16.63 -11.24
C VAL A 80 5.92 -16.61 -12.17
N CYS A 81 5.67 -16.75 -13.46
CA CYS A 81 6.69 -16.53 -14.47
C CYS A 81 6.09 -15.71 -15.62
N VAL A 82 6.90 -14.82 -16.18
CA VAL A 82 6.57 -13.93 -17.29
C VAL A 82 7.22 -14.51 -18.56
N PRO A 83 6.47 -14.65 -19.66
CA PRO A 83 7.04 -15.12 -20.92
C PRO A 83 8.19 -14.23 -21.40
N ASP A 84 9.27 -14.85 -21.87
CA ASP A 84 10.38 -14.23 -22.58
C ASP A 84 10.38 -14.78 -24.02
N PRO A 85 9.78 -14.05 -24.98
CA PRO A 85 9.63 -14.50 -26.35
C PRO A 85 10.95 -14.65 -27.10
N GLN A 86 11.92 -13.75 -26.91
CA GLN A 86 13.21 -13.82 -27.61
C GLN A 86 14.06 -15.01 -27.15
N ALA A 87 14.07 -15.31 -25.86
CA ALA A 87 14.80 -16.45 -25.31
C ALA A 87 14.00 -17.77 -25.37
N HIS A 88 12.71 -17.72 -25.75
CA HIS A 88 11.79 -18.85 -25.74
C HIS A 88 11.69 -19.53 -24.37
N LEU A 89 11.65 -18.74 -23.31
CA LEU A 89 11.64 -19.20 -21.92
C LEU A 89 10.55 -18.48 -21.12
N CYS A 90 10.37 -18.90 -19.87
CA CYS A 90 9.61 -18.14 -18.88
C CYS A 90 10.56 -17.66 -17.80
N ARG A 91 10.56 -16.36 -17.49
CA ARG A 91 11.40 -15.78 -16.44
C ARG A 91 10.59 -15.48 -15.19
N ARG A 92 11.14 -15.85 -14.05
CA ARG A 92 10.57 -15.48 -12.74
C ARG A 92 11.07 -14.10 -12.36
N PRO A 93 10.22 -13.25 -11.73
CA PRO A 93 10.71 -12.06 -11.04
C PRO A 93 11.89 -12.41 -10.13
N PHE A 94 12.92 -11.58 -10.18
CA PHE A 94 14.20 -11.86 -9.53
C PHE A 94 14.66 -10.68 -8.69
N HIS A 95 15.42 -10.97 -7.65
CA HIS A 95 16.04 -9.93 -6.85
C HIS A 95 17.11 -9.22 -7.68
N ASP A 96 17.00 -7.90 -7.79
CA ASP A 96 17.92 -7.07 -8.55
C ASP A 96 18.77 -6.20 -7.60
N PRO A 97 20.05 -6.52 -7.36
CA PRO A 97 20.90 -5.77 -6.44
C PRO A 97 21.48 -4.48 -7.03
N ARG A 98 21.09 -4.11 -8.26
CA ARG A 98 21.66 -2.93 -8.94
C ARG A 98 20.91 -1.67 -8.55
N ASP A 99 21.66 -0.66 -8.11
CA ASP A 99 21.11 0.68 -7.84
C ASP A 99 20.62 1.40 -9.10
N VAL A 100 21.14 1.02 -10.27
CA VAL A 100 20.78 1.59 -11.57
C VAL A 100 20.08 0.54 -12.40
N ASN A 101 18.81 0.81 -12.73
CA ASN A 101 18.00 -0.01 -13.63
C ASN A 101 17.73 0.75 -14.93
N GLY A 102 17.63 -0.02 -16.00
CA GLY A 102 17.26 0.45 -17.33
C GLY A 102 15.78 0.73 -17.49
N GLY A 103 14.96 -0.11 -16.85
CA GLY A 103 13.51 -0.05 -16.96
C GLY A 103 13.00 -0.50 -18.33
N GLY A 104 11.75 -0.15 -18.60
CA GLY A 104 11.09 -0.39 -19.88
C GLY A 104 10.36 0.86 -20.37
N PRO A 105 9.76 0.78 -21.56
CA PRO A 105 8.86 1.81 -22.03
C PRO A 105 7.68 1.93 -21.07
N HIS A 106 7.24 3.16 -20.83
CA HIS A 106 6.24 3.52 -19.84
C HIS A 106 5.23 4.54 -20.41
N GLY A 107 5.03 4.49 -21.72
CA GLY A 107 3.93 5.15 -22.40
C GLY A 107 2.62 4.37 -22.31
N ALA A 108 1.51 5.02 -22.70
CA ALA A 108 0.17 4.41 -22.66
C ALA A 108 0.02 3.18 -23.57
N GLY A 109 0.81 3.10 -24.64
CA GLY A 109 0.89 1.92 -25.51
C GLY A 109 1.47 0.73 -24.77
N ALA A 110 2.67 0.90 -24.23
CA ALA A 110 3.39 -0.11 -23.45
C ALA A 110 2.56 -0.60 -22.25
N ALA A 111 1.98 0.31 -21.47
CA ALA A 111 1.16 -0.06 -20.31
C ALA A 111 -0.03 -0.98 -20.70
N ARG A 112 -0.71 -0.71 -21.83
CA ARG A 112 -1.79 -1.59 -22.33
C ARG A 112 -1.27 -2.94 -22.79
N ALA A 113 -0.12 -2.97 -23.45
CA ALA A 113 0.50 -4.18 -23.94
C ALA A 113 1.01 -5.06 -22.78
N ASP A 114 1.61 -4.46 -21.75
CA ASP A 114 2.06 -5.13 -20.53
C ASP A 114 0.90 -5.80 -19.79
N VAL A 115 -0.20 -5.07 -19.58
CA VAL A 115 -1.41 -5.57 -18.91
C VAL A 115 -2.09 -6.66 -19.73
N ALA A 116 -1.99 -6.59 -21.06
CA ALA A 116 -2.39 -7.65 -21.99
C ALA A 116 -3.83 -8.16 -21.75
N HIS A 117 -4.81 -7.25 -21.63
CA HIS A 117 -6.20 -7.57 -21.29
C HIS A 117 -6.37 -8.32 -19.95
N GLY A 118 -5.50 -8.06 -18.99
CA GLY A 118 -5.51 -8.66 -17.65
C GLY A 118 -4.70 -9.96 -17.54
N ARG A 119 -4.01 -10.39 -18.61
CA ARG A 119 -3.10 -11.55 -18.54
C ARG A 119 -1.79 -11.23 -17.85
N MET A 120 -1.37 -9.96 -17.84
CA MET A 120 -0.15 -9.49 -17.18
C MET A 120 1.12 -10.19 -17.70
N ASP A 121 1.18 -10.46 -19.01
CA ASP A 121 2.23 -11.26 -19.64
C ASP A 121 3.06 -10.50 -20.70
N GLY A 122 2.83 -9.19 -20.87
CA GLY A 122 3.51 -8.36 -21.89
C GLY A 122 4.84 -7.74 -21.47
N PHE A 123 5.17 -7.68 -20.18
CA PHE A 123 6.29 -6.90 -19.62
C PHE A 123 7.65 -7.12 -20.30
N ILE A 124 8.04 -8.38 -20.52
CA ILE A 124 9.32 -8.69 -21.17
C ILE A 124 9.24 -8.41 -22.67
N TYR A 125 8.10 -8.72 -23.30
CA TYR A 125 7.90 -8.46 -24.73
C TYR A 125 8.05 -6.97 -25.05
N GLU A 126 7.40 -6.08 -24.28
CA GLU A 126 7.52 -4.63 -24.50
C GLU A 126 8.95 -4.15 -24.25
N ALA A 127 9.61 -4.62 -23.20
CA ALA A 127 11.00 -4.28 -22.92
C ALA A 127 11.97 -4.73 -24.03
N GLU A 128 11.69 -5.85 -24.69
CA GLU A 128 12.46 -6.41 -25.80
C GLU A 128 12.28 -5.66 -27.13
N HIS A 129 11.13 -5.02 -27.31
CA HIS A 129 10.79 -4.25 -28.53
C HIS A 129 10.91 -2.74 -28.34
N ALA A 130 11.30 -2.30 -27.14
CA ALA A 130 11.49 -0.91 -26.80
C ALA A 130 12.56 -0.21 -27.67
N LYS A 131 12.46 1.12 -27.77
CA LYS A 131 13.52 1.90 -28.42
C LYS A 131 14.77 1.91 -27.53
N HIS A 132 15.94 1.73 -28.14
CA HIS A 132 17.23 1.74 -27.42
C HIS A 132 18.12 2.94 -27.77
N SER A 133 17.80 3.69 -28.81
CA SER A 133 18.62 4.80 -29.33
C SER A 133 17.84 6.11 -29.32
N CYS A 134 17.35 6.48 -28.15
CA CYS A 134 16.62 7.72 -27.96
C CYS A 134 17.59 8.85 -27.63
N THR A 135 17.40 10.00 -28.27
CA THR A 135 18.19 11.21 -27.98
C THR A 135 17.72 11.90 -26.71
N ASP A 136 16.42 11.83 -26.43
CA ASP A 136 15.83 12.29 -25.18
C ASP A 136 15.85 11.15 -24.15
N ARG A 137 16.45 11.42 -22.98
CA ARG A 137 16.51 10.47 -21.87
C ARG A 137 15.13 10.24 -21.24
N ASN A 138 14.23 11.20 -21.40
CA ASN A 138 12.86 11.16 -20.88
C ASN A 138 11.84 10.66 -21.92
N ASP A 139 12.29 10.14 -23.07
CA ASP A 139 11.38 9.52 -24.04
C ASP A 139 10.72 8.30 -23.38
N PRO A 140 9.37 8.29 -23.22
CA PRO A 140 8.66 7.24 -22.52
C PRO A 140 8.65 5.92 -23.28
N GLU A 141 9.01 5.91 -24.56
CA GLU A 141 9.13 4.69 -25.37
C GLU A 141 10.55 4.10 -25.30
N CYS A 142 11.44 4.74 -24.53
CA CYS A 142 12.82 4.33 -24.43
C CYS A 142 13.08 3.34 -23.31
N ARG A 143 13.92 2.35 -23.62
CA ARG A 143 14.59 1.53 -22.63
C ARG A 143 16.07 1.90 -22.58
N HIS A 144 16.53 2.21 -21.37
CA HIS A 144 17.92 2.52 -21.10
C HIS A 144 18.69 1.26 -20.65
N GLY A 145 20.00 1.21 -20.88
CA GLY A 145 20.82 0.09 -20.43
C GLY A 145 20.63 -1.23 -21.20
N GLY A 146 21.54 -2.19 -20.98
CA GLY A 146 21.59 -3.44 -21.76
C GLY A 146 20.93 -4.66 -21.12
N ALA A 147 20.73 -4.65 -19.80
CA ALA A 147 20.16 -5.80 -19.09
C ALA A 147 18.62 -5.74 -19.07
N LEU A 148 17.95 -6.89 -19.19
CA LEU A 148 16.50 -7.00 -19.07
C LEU A 148 16.12 -7.04 -17.59
N ASP A 149 15.59 -5.93 -17.06
CA ASP A 149 15.37 -5.74 -15.63
C ASP A 149 13.93 -5.32 -15.25
N VAL A 150 13.01 -5.34 -16.21
CA VAL A 150 11.60 -4.99 -16.03
C VAL A 150 10.81 -5.89 -15.05
N ILE A 151 11.34 -7.07 -14.72
CA ILE A 151 10.79 -7.98 -13.71
C ILE A 151 11.70 -8.10 -12.47
N GLY A 152 12.68 -7.22 -12.35
CA GLY A 152 13.55 -7.11 -11.18
C GLY A 152 12.81 -6.45 -10.01
N TYR A 153 13.03 -6.97 -8.80
CA TYR A 153 12.55 -6.37 -7.56
C TYR A 153 13.70 -6.07 -6.60
N HIS A 154 13.51 -5.02 -5.80
CA HIS A 154 14.34 -4.66 -4.67
C HIS A 154 13.74 -5.21 -3.38
N ASP A 155 14.56 -5.32 -2.34
CA ASP A 155 14.05 -5.45 -0.98
C ASP A 155 14.80 -4.54 0.00
N ALA A 156 14.68 -4.80 1.30
CA ALA A 156 15.32 -3.99 2.32
C ALA A 156 16.86 -3.91 2.20
N ARG A 157 17.50 -4.78 1.39
CA ARG A 157 18.95 -4.73 1.13
C ARG A 157 19.34 -3.47 0.37
N GLU A 158 18.55 -3.08 -0.64
CA GLU A 158 18.83 -1.92 -1.50
C GLU A 158 18.07 -0.68 -1.04
N ILE A 159 16.83 -0.83 -0.54
CA ILE A 159 15.95 0.29 -0.15
C ILE A 159 15.51 0.23 1.32
N PRO A 160 16.45 0.15 2.29
CA PRO A 160 16.14 -0.05 3.70
C PRO A 160 15.24 1.05 4.30
N ASN A 161 15.38 2.30 3.83
CA ASN A 161 14.57 3.42 4.31
C ASN A 161 13.09 3.26 3.93
N TYR A 162 12.80 2.87 2.70
CA TYR A 162 11.43 2.65 2.22
C TYR A 162 10.76 1.48 2.95
N TRP A 163 11.49 0.37 3.12
CA TRP A 163 11.00 -0.77 3.91
C TRP A 163 10.84 -0.44 5.40
N SER A 164 11.65 0.48 5.93
CA SER A 164 11.46 1.01 7.28
C SER A 164 10.17 1.83 7.37
N TYR A 165 9.90 2.72 6.41
CA TYR A 165 8.64 3.48 6.40
C TYR A 165 7.42 2.56 6.30
N ALA A 166 7.43 1.57 5.41
CA ALA A 166 6.34 0.60 5.27
C ALA A 166 6.09 -0.24 6.55
N ARG A 167 7.12 -0.45 7.40
CA ARG A 167 6.96 -1.14 8.69
C ARG A 167 6.37 -0.26 9.79
N HIS A 168 6.62 1.04 9.76
CA HIS A 168 6.25 1.97 10.82
C HIS A 168 5.00 2.80 10.50
N PHE A 169 4.61 2.83 9.23
CA PHE A 169 3.48 3.61 8.71
C PHE A 169 2.58 2.73 7.84
N VAL A 170 1.64 3.36 7.14
CA VAL A 170 0.72 2.68 6.24
C VAL A 170 1.38 2.50 4.88
N LEU A 171 1.42 1.26 4.39
CA LEU A 171 1.71 0.93 3.01
C LEU A 171 0.39 0.62 2.29
N GLN A 172 0.09 1.35 1.21
CA GLN A 172 -1.09 1.12 0.39
C GLN A 172 -0.75 0.18 -0.77
N ASP A 173 -1.14 -1.09 -0.67
CA ASP A 173 -0.85 -2.13 -1.68
C ASP A 173 -1.97 -2.28 -2.75
N HIS A 174 -2.94 -1.37 -2.75
CA HIS A 174 -4.01 -1.24 -3.75
C HIS A 174 -4.19 0.23 -4.17
N MET A 175 -3.07 0.97 -4.25
CA MET A 175 -3.02 2.31 -4.82
C MET A 175 -2.51 2.20 -6.26
N PHE A 176 -3.30 2.68 -7.20
CA PHE A 176 -2.99 2.62 -8.62
C PHE A 176 -2.77 4.02 -9.17
N GLU A 177 -1.99 4.10 -10.24
CA GLU A 177 -1.82 5.30 -11.03
C GLU A 177 -3.19 5.81 -11.53
N PRO A 178 -3.46 7.12 -11.50
CA PRO A 178 -4.68 7.71 -12.04
C PRO A 178 -4.84 7.49 -13.55
N ASN A 179 -3.75 7.34 -14.31
CA ASN A 179 -3.82 7.07 -15.74
C ASN A 179 -2.62 6.25 -16.26
N ALA A 180 -2.85 5.33 -17.20
CA ALA A 180 -1.76 4.57 -17.82
C ALA A 180 -0.91 5.43 -18.76
N SER A 181 0.12 6.10 -18.24
CA SER A 181 0.96 7.05 -18.98
C SER A 181 2.31 7.30 -18.32
N TRP A 182 3.11 8.18 -18.92
CA TRP A 182 4.41 8.59 -18.40
C TRP A 182 4.30 9.78 -17.45
N SER A 183 5.44 10.24 -16.94
CA SER A 183 5.54 11.21 -15.85
C SER A 183 4.75 12.51 -16.05
N LEU A 184 4.70 13.07 -17.27
CA LEU A 184 4.04 14.37 -17.48
C LEU A 184 2.52 14.30 -17.22
N PRO A 185 1.74 13.41 -17.87
CA PRO A 185 0.33 13.26 -17.54
C PRO A 185 0.07 12.92 -16.07
N GLU A 186 0.87 12.03 -15.49
CA GLU A 186 0.76 11.62 -14.07
C GLU A 186 0.94 12.80 -13.10
N HIS A 187 1.93 13.66 -13.36
CA HIS A 187 2.15 14.87 -12.55
C HIS A 187 1.00 15.86 -12.64
N LEU A 188 0.34 15.97 -13.81
CA LEU A 188 -0.85 16.80 -13.98
C LEU A 188 -2.03 16.22 -13.18
N PHE A 189 -2.24 14.91 -13.23
CA PHE A 189 -3.28 14.25 -12.43
C PHE A 189 -3.04 14.43 -10.93
N MET A 190 -1.80 14.36 -10.45
CA MET A 190 -1.48 14.52 -9.03
C MET A 190 -1.97 15.87 -8.45
N VAL A 191 -1.93 16.94 -9.23
CA VAL A 191 -2.27 18.31 -8.76
C VAL A 191 -3.63 18.79 -9.21
N SER A 192 -4.23 18.17 -10.23
CA SER A 192 -5.47 18.66 -10.84
C SER A 192 -6.54 17.59 -11.09
N GLU A 193 -6.25 16.32 -10.78
CA GLU A 193 -7.10 15.16 -11.10
C GLU A 193 -7.45 15.04 -12.60
N TRP A 194 -6.64 15.66 -13.46
CA TRP A 194 -6.89 15.73 -14.89
C TRP A 194 -5.60 15.89 -15.70
N SER A 195 -5.62 15.37 -16.93
CA SER A 195 -4.61 15.66 -17.96
C SER A 195 -5.27 15.62 -19.33
N ALA A 196 -4.96 16.60 -20.17
CA ALA A 196 -5.54 16.73 -21.51
C ALA A 196 -4.88 15.75 -22.48
N TYR A 197 -5.66 15.24 -23.43
CA TYR A 197 -5.11 14.76 -24.69
C TYR A 197 -5.18 15.88 -25.70
N CYS A 198 -4.03 16.42 -26.10
CA CYS A 198 -3.92 17.48 -27.09
C CYS A 198 -3.57 16.88 -28.46
N THR A 199 -4.30 17.27 -29.52
CA THR A 199 -3.99 16.78 -30.88
C THR A 199 -2.77 17.46 -31.51
N ARG A 200 -2.37 18.62 -31.00
CA ARG A 200 -1.21 19.39 -31.44
C ARG A 200 -0.26 19.61 -30.26
N ALA A 201 1.03 19.35 -30.49
CA ALA A 201 2.07 19.70 -29.53
C ALA A 201 2.05 21.21 -29.22
N ASP A 202 2.25 21.57 -27.96
CA ASP A 202 2.31 22.94 -27.42
C ASP A 202 1.01 23.78 -27.55
N ASP A 203 -0.10 23.17 -27.95
CA ASP A 203 -1.42 23.81 -27.98
C ASP A 203 -2.38 23.12 -26.99
N PRO A 204 -2.55 23.66 -25.78
CA PRO A 204 -3.39 23.05 -24.75
C PRO A 204 -4.90 23.09 -25.07
N PHE A 205 -5.31 23.76 -26.16
CA PHE A 205 -6.70 23.83 -26.61
C PHE A 205 -7.00 22.92 -27.81
N SER A 206 -6.01 22.18 -28.29
CA SER A 206 -6.11 21.30 -29.46
C SER A 206 -6.68 19.91 -29.18
#